data_AF-A0A3F3HZ84-F1
#
_entry.id   AF-A0A3F3HZ84-F1
#
_cell.length_a   1.000
_cell.length_b   1.000
_cell.length_c   1.000
_cell.angle_alpha   90.00
_cell.angle_beta   90.00
_cell.angle_gamma   90.00
#
_symmetry.space_group_name_H-M   'P 1'
#
loop_
_entity.id
_entity.type
_entity.pdbx_description
1 polymer ?
#
loop_
_entity_poly.entity_id
_entity_poly.type
_entity_poly.pdbx_seq_one_letter_code
_entity_poly.pdbx_strand_id
1 'polypeptide(L)'
;MKNTREYQICSRCIMDTTDPDIRFDSDGICNHCYRYDELLPQRVFEGKIAKQKLKDLVANIKSNGSKNDYDCLIGVSGGVDSTYVAYLTKKLGLKPLAVHFDNGWNSELAVNNIRKMLDRLDIDLYTHVIDWDSFKNLQLSFLKASTPDGEVPTDHAINALLFQIADKQNIKFIINGMNFATESMSVPSWAYGHSDWKYIKSVHKQFLNTPLPDYPKFNLFDLFRYSVLKGIKVVSILNYVEYNKDEVMGLISNELDWVYYGGKHYESVYTRFYQGYILPEKFNIDKRRGHLSDLIRSGQLKRESALIEIQKEGYEADLLAQDKQFVFKKLGISEVEFEEIMDLDVKSFKDYPNNFKKIGNIKKLVNKLRSKGLYSK
;
A
#
# COMPACT_ATOMS: atom_id res chain seq x y z
N MET A 1 -9.95 5.08 24.54
CA MET A 1 -10.43 4.04 25.48
C MET A 1 -9.25 3.17 25.88
N LYS A 2 -8.87 3.12 27.17
CA LYS A 2 -7.85 2.17 27.65
C LYS A 2 -8.35 0.75 27.37
N ASN A 3 -7.64 0.02 26.52
CA ASN A 3 -7.98 -1.35 26.14
C ASN A 3 -7.89 -2.21 27.42
N THR A 4 -9.04 -2.65 27.95
CA THR A 4 -9.13 -3.48 29.18
C THR A 4 -8.69 -4.92 28.96
N ARG A 5 -8.21 -5.23 27.76
CA ARG A 5 -7.70 -6.54 27.39
C ARG A 5 -6.28 -6.72 27.89
N GLU A 6 -6.02 -7.84 28.55
CA GLU A 6 -4.67 -8.26 28.93
C GLU A 6 -3.77 -8.36 27.69
N TYR A 7 -2.51 -7.91 27.84
CA TYR A 7 -1.55 -7.96 26.76
C TYR A 7 -1.27 -9.41 26.34
N GLN A 8 -1.36 -9.69 25.04
CA GLN A 8 -1.03 -11.00 24.47
C GLN A 8 -0.38 -10.84 23.10
N ILE A 9 0.70 -11.59 22.86
CA ILE A 9 1.41 -11.67 21.59
C ILE A 9 1.25 -13.07 20.99
N CYS A 10 1.11 -13.14 19.67
CA CYS A 10 0.98 -14.40 18.95
C CYS A 10 2.20 -15.30 19.19
N SER A 11 1.97 -16.59 19.41
CA SER A 11 3.05 -17.58 19.58
C SER A 11 3.77 -17.93 18.26
N ARG A 12 3.10 -17.74 17.12
CA ARG A 12 3.61 -18.12 15.77
C ARG A 12 4.13 -16.96 14.93
N CYS A 13 3.64 -15.74 15.16
CA CYS A 13 4.17 -14.50 14.58
C CYS A 13 4.48 -13.52 15.72
N ILE A 14 4.34 -12.20 15.51
CA ILE A 14 4.51 -11.19 16.56
C ILE A 14 3.40 -10.13 16.61
N MET A 15 2.28 -10.38 15.93
CA MET A 15 1.06 -9.58 16.10
C MET A 15 0.54 -9.72 17.54
N ASP A 16 0.03 -8.63 18.10
CA ASP A 16 -0.43 -8.57 19.48
C ASP A 16 -1.75 -7.81 19.63
N THR A 17 -2.15 -7.55 20.87
CA THR A 17 -3.40 -6.88 21.23
C THR A 17 -3.49 -5.39 20.86
N THR A 18 -2.47 -4.82 20.19
CA THR A 18 -2.58 -3.49 19.53
C THR A 18 -3.52 -3.53 18.32
N ASP A 19 -3.72 -4.71 17.72
CA ASP A 19 -4.84 -4.95 16.83
C ASP A 19 -6.10 -5.21 17.68
N PRO A 20 -7.11 -4.31 17.66
CA PRO A 20 -8.32 -4.46 18.46
C PRO A 20 -9.18 -5.67 18.04
N ASP A 21 -9.01 -6.15 16.80
CA ASP A 21 -9.80 -7.24 16.22
C ASP A 21 -9.08 -8.60 16.33
N ILE A 22 -7.87 -8.65 16.91
CA ILE A 22 -7.08 -9.88 17.00
C ILE A 22 -7.72 -10.90 17.93
N ARG A 23 -7.72 -12.18 17.52
CA ARG A 23 -8.20 -13.31 18.32
C ARG A 23 -7.12 -14.37 18.35
N PHE A 24 -6.95 -14.99 19.50
CA PHE A 24 -6.04 -16.09 19.74
C PHE A 24 -6.84 -17.36 20.04
N ASP A 25 -6.30 -18.50 19.65
CA ASP A 25 -6.77 -19.81 20.12
C ASP A 25 -6.10 -20.22 21.43
N SER A 26 -6.29 -21.48 21.84
CA SER A 26 -5.70 -22.05 23.06
C SER A 26 -4.17 -22.14 23.02
N ASP A 27 -3.57 -22.21 21.83
CA ASP A 27 -2.12 -22.32 21.63
C ASP A 27 -1.46 -20.93 21.44
N GLY A 28 -2.25 -19.86 21.58
CA GLY A 28 -1.80 -18.49 21.41
C GLY A 28 -1.58 -18.07 19.95
N ILE A 29 -2.11 -18.80 18.96
CA ILE A 29 -1.98 -18.49 17.54
C ILE A 29 -3.09 -17.52 17.12
N CYS A 30 -2.72 -16.42 16.46
CA CYS A 30 -3.67 -15.40 16.06
C CYS A 30 -4.43 -15.71 14.76
N ASN A 31 -5.61 -15.11 14.59
CA ASN A 31 -6.45 -15.22 13.39
C ASN A 31 -5.75 -14.79 12.09
N HIS A 32 -4.72 -13.93 12.15
CA HIS A 32 -3.94 -13.56 10.96
C HIS A 32 -3.09 -14.71 10.45
N CYS A 33 -2.51 -15.52 11.34
CA CYS A 33 -1.74 -16.70 10.92
C CYS A 33 -2.64 -17.72 10.22
N TYR A 34 -3.86 -17.94 10.71
CA TYR A 34 -4.84 -18.81 10.05
C TYR A 34 -5.24 -18.30 8.67
N ARG A 35 -5.49 -16.99 8.56
CA ARG A 35 -5.80 -16.35 7.28
C ARG A 35 -4.64 -16.48 6.28
N TYR A 36 -3.40 -16.36 6.74
CA TYR A 36 -2.22 -16.56 5.92
C TYR A 36 -2.21 -17.96 5.30
N ASP A 37 -2.33 -18.99 6.14
CA ASP A 37 -2.29 -20.39 5.72
C ASP A 37 -3.43 -20.74 4.77
N GLU A 38 -4.63 -20.17 4.98
CA GLU A 38 -5.78 -20.36 4.08
C GLU A 38 -5.54 -19.77 2.68
N LEU A 39 -5.00 -18.55 2.63
CA LEU A 39 -4.97 -17.74 1.41
C LEU A 39 -3.67 -17.87 0.61
N LEU A 40 -2.55 -18.23 1.24
CA LEU A 40 -1.25 -18.31 0.58
C LEU A 40 -1.29 -19.24 -0.65
N PRO A 41 -1.77 -20.50 -0.57
CA PRO A 41 -1.79 -21.41 -1.73
C PRO A 41 -2.75 -20.97 -2.84
N GLN A 42 -3.68 -20.07 -2.54
CA GLN A 42 -4.65 -19.54 -3.50
C GLN A 42 -4.12 -18.31 -4.25
N ARG A 43 -3.10 -17.64 -3.69
CA ARG A 43 -2.64 -16.33 -4.13
C ARG A 43 -1.21 -16.35 -4.66
N VAL A 44 -0.35 -17.16 -4.06
CA VAL A 44 1.06 -17.31 -4.43
C VAL A 44 1.26 -18.66 -5.10
N PHE A 45 1.98 -18.65 -6.22
CA PHE A 45 2.23 -19.84 -7.02
C PHE A 45 3.70 -20.20 -6.97
N GLU A 46 4.00 -21.50 -6.91
CA GLU A 46 5.37 -22.00 -6.83
C GLU A 46 5.72 -23.02 -7.93
N GLY A 47 7.02 -23.21 -8.14
CA GLY A 47 7.57 -24.25 -9.02
C GLY A 47 7.07 -24.21 -10.46
N LYS A 48 6.73 -25.38 -11.02
CA LYS A 48 6.27 -25.52 -12.42
C LYS A 48 4.93 -24.82 -12.66
N ILE A 49 4.05 -24.79 -11.65
CA ILE A 49 2.73 -24.16 -11.76
C ILE A 49 2.88 -22.64 -11.89
N ALA A 50 3.77 -22.03 -11.09
CA ALA A 50 4.09 -20.60 -11.20
C ALA A 50 4.56 -20.23 -12.60
N LYS A 51 5.54 -20.97 -13.12
CA LYS A 51 6.11 -20.74 -14.47
C LYS A 51 5.03 -20.80 -15.56
N GLN A 52 4.15 -21.80 -15.49
CA GLN A 52 3.07 -21.93 -16.46
C GLN A 52 2.06 -20.77 -16.35
N LYS A 53 1.59 -20.46 -15.14
CA LYS A 53 0.66 -19.35 -14.90
C LYS A 53 1.23 -17.99 -15.31
N LEU A 54 2.52 -17.76 -15.06
CA LEU A 54 3.20 -16.54 -15.48
C LEU A 54 3.28 -16.46 -17.02
N LYS A 55 3.62 -17.56 -17.69
CA LYS A 55 3.63 -17.63 -19.15
C LYS A 55 2.26 -17.32 -19.75
N ASP A 56 1.20 -17.91 -19.20
CA ASP A 56 -0.17 -17.70 -19.65
C ASP A 56 -0.63 -16.25 -19.40
N LEU A 57 -0.28 -15.69 -18.25
CA LEU A 57 -0.53 -14.29 -17.91
C LEU A 57 0.16 -13.34 -18.91
N VAL A 58 1.45 -13.54 -19.18
CA VAL A 58 2.23 -12.72 -20.12
C VAL A 58 1.66 -12.82 -21.53
N ALA A 59 1.31 -14.02 -22.00
CA ALA A 59 0.68 -14.21 -23.30
C ALA A 59 -0.67 -13.45 -23.39
N ASN A 60 -1.47 -13.50 -22.33
CA ASN A 60 -2.74 -12.78 -22.25
C ASN A 60 -2.55 -11.25 -22.27
N ILE A 61 -1.57 -10.73 -21.52
CA ILE A 61 -1.23 -9.30 -21.52
C ILE A 61 -0.86 -8.85 -22.94
N LYS A 62 0.09 -9.53 -23.57
CA LYS A 62 0.55 -9.21 -24.94
C LYS A 62 -0.59 -9.27 -25.96
N SER A 63 -1.45 -10.28 -25.87
CA SER A 63 -2.58 -10.42 -26.80
C SER A 63 -3.60 -9.30 -26.66
N ASN A 64 -3.84 -8.77 -25.47
CA ASN A 64 -4.77 -7.65 -25.27
C ASN A 64 -4.13 -6.29 -25.61
N GLY A 65 -2.81 -6.19 -25.49
CA GLY A 65 -2.03 -4.98 -25.78
C GLY A 65 -1.52 -4.86 -27.21
N SER A 66 -1.71 -5.85 -28.08
CA SER A 66 -1.01 -5.94 -29.38
C SER A 66 -1.30 -4.80 -30.35
N LYS A 67 -2.38 -4.03 -30.14
CA LYS A 67 -2.79 -2.87 -30.95
C LYS A 67 -2.52 -1.52 -30.29
N ASN A 68 -1.95 -1.54 -29.09
CA ASN A 68 -1.63 -0.35 -28.31
C ASN A 68 -0.11 -0.16 -28.27
N ASP A 69 0.33 1.05 -27.96
CA ASP A 69 1.75 1.34 -27.71
C ASP A 69 2.27 0.59 -26.47
N TYR A 70 1.39 0.40 -25.48
CA TYR A 70 1.66 -0.29 -24.23
C TYR A 70 0.71 -1.47 -23.99
N ASP A 71 1.23 -2.58 -23.46
CA ASP A 71 0.43 -3.76 -23.14
C ASP A 71 -0.03 -3.82 -21.68
N CYS A 72 0.66 -3.10 -20.80
CA CYS A 72 0.35 -3.01 -19.39
C CYS A 72 0.78 -1.67 -18.79
N LEU A 73 0.30 -1.40 -17.58
CA LEU A 73 0.60 -0.21 -16.80
C LEU A 73 1.27 -0.64 -15.50
N ILE A 74 2.35 0.04 -15.09
CA ILE A 74 3.00 -0.18 -13.80
C ILE A 74 2.99 1.10 -12.97
N GLY A 75 2.73 0.99 -11.67
CA GLY A 75 2.95 2.08 -10.72
C GLY A 75 4.41 2.07 -10.23
N VAL A 76 5.08 3.22 -10.24
CA VAL A 76 6.48 3.34 -9.78
C VAL A 76 6.61 4.31 -8.61
N SER A 77 7.41 3.91 -7.61
CA SER A 77 7.65 4.69 -6.38
C SER A 77 9.13 4.90 -6.06
N GLY A 78 10.03 4.15 -6.72
CA GLY A 78 11.45 4.08 -6.35
C GLY A 78 11.73 3.08 -5.22
N GLY A 79 10.68 2.48 -4.64
CA GLY A 79 10.74 1.38 -3.70
C GLY A 79 11.10 0.04 -4.35
N VAL A 80 11.62 -0.89 -3.54
CA VAL A 80 12.10 -2.24 -3.94
C VAL A 80 11.10 -2.96 -4.85
N ASP A 81 9.85 -3.08 -4.41
CA ASP A 81 8.83 -3.86 -5.11
C ASP A 81 8.48 -3.27 -6.47
N SER A 82 8.28 -1.95 -6.53
CA SER A 82 7.96 -1.29 -7.79
C SER A 82 9.12 -1.34 -8.78
N THR A 83 10.36 -1.30 -8.29
CA THR A 83 11.56 -1.44 -9.13
C THR A 83 11.69 -2.84 -9.68
N TYR A 84 11.44 -3.86 -8.85
CA TYR A 84 11.48 -5.24 -9.30
C TYR A 84 10.35 -5.57 -10.28
N VAL A 85 9.16 -4.99 -10.10
CA VAL A 85 8.06 -5.10 -11.08
C VAL A 85 8.49 -4.56 -12.44
N ALA A 86 9.10 -3.37 -12.51
CA ALA A 86 9.59 -2.81 -13.77
C ALA A 86 10.66 -3.70 -14.43
N TYR A 87 11.60 -4.22 -13.64
CA TYR A 87 12.60 -5.17 -14.10
C TYR A 87 11.95 -6.43 -14.69
N LEU A 88 10.99 -7.03 -13.99
CA LEU A 88 10.30 -8.25 -14.41
C LEU A 88 9.48 -8.02 -15.68
N THR A 89 8.72 -6.94 -15.78
CA THR A 89 7.90 -6.67 -16.97
C THR A 89 8.78 -6.54 -18.21
N LYS A 90 9.91 -5.83 -18.13
CA LYS A 90 10.87 -5.74 -19.24
C LYS A 90 11.50 -7.10 -19.57
N LYS A 91 11.92 -7.86 -18.55
CA LYS A 91 12.52 -9.21 -18.72
C LYS A 91 11.55 -10.22 -19.36
N LEU A 92 10.25 -10.08 -19.12
CA LEU A 92 9.20 -10.90 -19.73
C LEU A 92 8.82 -10.41 -21.15
N GLY A 93 9.48 -9.36 -21.63
CA GLY A 93 9.26 -8.75 -22.93
C GLY A 93 7.90 -8.07 -23.06
N LEU A 94 7.36 -7.56 -21.96
CA LEU A 94 6.19 -6.68 -21.95
C LEU A 94 6.61 -5.25 -22.29
N LYS A 95 5.64 -4.41 -22.67
CA LYS A 95 5.81 -2.99 -22.99
C LYS A 95 4.99 -2.14 -22.00
N PRO A 96 5.51 -1.90 -20.79
CA PRO A 96 4.78 -1.16 -19.76
C PRO A 96 4.81 0.35 -20.03
N LEU A 97 3.72 1.04 -19.67
CA LEU A 97 3.75 2.47 -19.33
C LEU A 97 3.94 2.61 -17.81
N ALA A 98 5.00 3.28 -17.37
CA ALA A 98 5.18 3.62 -15.96
C ALA A 98 4.36 4.84 -15.57
N VAL A 99 3.73 4.79 -14.40
CA VAL A 99 2.92 5.88 -13.85
C VAL A 99 3.42 6.21 -12.44
N HIS A 100 3.71 7.48 -12.22
CA HIS A 100 4.09 8.02 -10.91
C HIS A 100 3.09 9.10 -10.49
N PHE A 101 2.67 9.04 -9.22
CA PHE A 101 1.89 10.11 -8.60
C PHE A 101 2.82 10.89 -7.68
N ASP A 102 3.19 12.10 -8.11
CA ASP A 102 4.00 13.00 -7.32
C ASP A 102 3.10 13.85 -6.43
N ASN A 103 3.09 13.51 -5.15
CA ASN A 103 2.33 14.18 -4.11
C ASN A 103 3.18 15.19 -3.32
N GLY A 104 4.41 15.46 -3.77
CA GLY A 104 5.37 16.34 -3.13
C GLY A 104 6.20 15.69 -2.02
N TRP A 105 5.95 14.46 -1.60
CA TRP A 105 6.64 13.83 -0.47
C TRP A 105 7.80 12.90 -0.84
N ASN A 106 8.07 12.76 -2.13
CA ASN A 106 9.16 11.93 -2.63
C ASN A 106 10.50 12.35 -2.03
N SER A 107 11.27 11.37 -1.53
CA SER A 107 12.67 11.58 -1.20
C SER A 107 13.51 11.74 -2.48
N GLU A 108 14.60 12.49 -2.40
CA GLU A 108 15.53 12.65 -3.53
C GLU A 108 16.05 11.31 -4.04
N LEU A 109 16.27 10.36 -3.12
CA LEU A 109 16.72 9.02 -3.43
C LEU A 109 15.67 8.23 -4.21
N ALA A 110 14.39 8.33 -3.84
CA ALA A 110 13.30 7.69 -4.57
C ALA A 110 13.18 8.23 -6.01
N VAL A 111 13.26 9.56 -6.18
CA VAL A 111 13.25 10.19 -7.51
C VAL A 111 14.43 9.70 -8.36
N ASN A 112 15.63 9.63 -7.78
CA ASN A 112 16.81 9.15 -8.48
C ASN A 112 16.71 7.66 -8.85
N ASN A 113 16.18 6.83 -7.95
CA ASN A 113 15.93 5.41 -8.21
C ASN A 113 14.91 5.20 -9.33
N ILE A 114 13.83 6.01 -9.37
CA ILE A 114 12.86 6.00 -10.47
C ILE A 114 13.56 6.29 -11.80
N ARG A 115 14.28 7.42 -11.87
CA ARG A 115 14.98 7.85 -13.09
C ARG A 115 15.95 6.78 -13.61
N LYS A 116 16.88 6.33 -12.77
CA LYS A 116 17.90 5.32 -13.15
C LYS A 116 17.29 4.04 -13.69
N MET A 117 16.27 3.53 -13.01
CA MET A 117 15.57 2.32 -13.41
C MET A 117 14.91 2.48 -14.78
N LEU A 118 14.14 3.56 -14.98
CA LEU A 118 13.39 3.76 -16.23
C LEU A 118 14.33 4.02 -17.41
N ASP A 119 15.42 4.77 -17.19
CA ASP A 119 16.46 5.00 -18.21
C ASP A 119 17.12 3.68 -18.62
N ARG A 120 17.52 2.83 -17.66
CA ARG A 120 18.16 1.54 -17.96
C ARG A 120 17.22 0.53 -18.61
N LEU A 121 15.95 0.54 -18.24
CA LEU A 121 14.96 -0.40 -18.76
C LEU A 121 14.28 0.11 -20.03
N ASP A 122 14.52 1.35 -20.43
CA ASP A 122 13.85 1.99 -21.58
C ASP A 122 12.33 1.84 -21.45
N ILE A 123 11.77 2.49 -20.42
CA ILE A 123 10.34 2.48 -20.08
C ILE A 123 9.86 3.93 -19.97
N ASP A 124 8.80 4.26 -20.71
CA ASP A 124 8.19 5.59 -20.67
C ASP A 124 7.54 5.88 -19.31
N LEU A 125 7.66 7.14 -18.88
CA LEU A 125 7.08 7.64 -17.63
C LEU A 125 5.97 8.65 -17.88
N TYR A 126 4.82 8.42 -17.26
CA TYR A 126 3.82 9.44 -17.01
C TYR A 126 3.82 9.84 -15.53
N THR A 127 4.07 11.13 -15.25
CA THR A 127 3.99 11.69 -13.90
C THR A 127 2.79 12.61 -13.78
N HIS A 128 1.94 12.35 -12.79
CA HIS A 128 0.93 13.30 -12.33
C HIS A 128 1.46 14.05 -11.12
N VAL A 129 1.83 15.31 -11.31
CA VAL A 129 2.19 16.21 -10.20
C VAL A 129 0.91 16.87 -9.72
N ILE A 130 0.52 16.59 -8.48
CA ILE A 130 -0.69 17.19 -7.90
C ILE A 130 -0.43 18.62 -7.42
N ASP A 131 -1.46 19.46 -7.49
CA ASP A 131 -1.49 20.75 -6.82
C ASP A 131 -1.20 20.60 -5.32
N TRP A 132 -0.06 21.15 -4.90
CA TRP A 132 0.47 20.96 -3.55
C TRP A 132 -0.49 21.49 -2.49
N ASP A 133 -1.08 22.68 -2.69
CA ASP A 133 -1.94 23.29 -1.69
C ASP A 133 -3.24 22.49 -1.49
N SER A 134 -3.82 21.97 -2.57
CA SER A 134 -4.98 21.08 -2.54
C SER A 134 -4.67 19.78 -1.78
N PHE A 135 -3.54 19.14 -2.10
CA PHE A 135 -3.15 17.88 -1.46
C PHE A 135 -2.77 18.05 0.02
N LYS A 136 -2.00 19.10 0.33
CA LYS A 136 -1.65 19.52 1.70
C LYS A 136 -2.89 19.70 2.57
N ASN A 137 -3.89 20.44 2.08
CA ASN A 137 -5.15 20.65 2.80
C ASN A 137 -5.90 19.33 3.01
N LEU A 138 -5.91 18.43 2.03
CA LEU A 138 -6.50 17.11 2.21
C LEU A 138 -5.80 16.31 3.31
N GLN A 139 -4.46 16.28 3.33
CA GLN A 139 -3.70 15.61 4.39
C GLN A 139 -3.91 16.24 5.77
N LEU A 140 -3.88 17.57 5.88
CA LEU A 140 -4.19 18.28 7.12
C LEU A 140 -5.59 17.93 7.65
N SER A 141 -6.57 17.74 6.76
CA SER A 141 -7.92 17.31 7.16
C SER A 141 -7.90 15.92 7.80
N PHE A 142 -7.05 15.01 7.32
CA PHE A 142 -6.89 13.67 7.88
C PHE A 142 -6.11 13.65 9.19
N LEU A 143 -5.09 14.51 9.34
CA LEU A 143 -4.42 14.72 10.63
C LEU A 143 -5.41 15.23 11.68
N LYS A 144 -6.21 16.25 11.35
CA LYS A 144 -7.28 16.80 12.22
C LYS A 144 -8.43 15.82 12.48
N ALA A 145 -8.64 14.84 11.60
CA ALA A 145 -9.62 13.78 11.81
C ALA A 145 -9.25 12.83 12.95
N SER A 146 -7.96 12.80 13.36
CA SER A 146 -7.49 11.96 14.45
C SER A 146 -7.83 10.47 14.23
N THR A 147 -7.78 9.99 12.99
CA THR A 147 -7.89 8.56 12.66
C THR A 147 -6.52 8.05 12.18
N PRO A 148 -6.23 6.73 12.24
CA PRO A 148 -4.94 6.18 11.80
C PRO A 148 -4.78 6.15 10.26
N ASP A 149 -5.65 6.85 9.54
CA ASP A 149 -5.83 6.80 8.09
C ASP A 149 -5.08 7.92 7.34
N GLY A 150 -4.05 8.52 7.93
CA GLY A 150 -3.35 9.71 7.38
C GLY A 150 -2.70 9.51 6.01
N GLU A 151 -2.44 8.26 5.60
CA GLU A 151 -1.93 7.88 4.27
C GLU A 151 -3.03 7.68 3.22
N VAL A 152 -4.30 7.58 3.63
CA VAL A 152 -5.41 7.28 2.71
C VAL A 152 -5.55 8.27 1.56
N PRO A 153 -5.31 9.59 1.74
CA PRO A 153 -5.23 10.53 0.62
C PRO A 153 -4.22 10.11 -0.46
N THR A 154 -3.03 9.65 -0.08
CA THR A 154 -2.00 9.18 -1.01
C THR A 154 -2.44 7.90 -1.70
N ASP A 155 -2.81 6.88 -0.92
CA ASP A 155 -3.16 5.55 -1.43
C ASP A 155 -4.35 5.60 -2.40
N HIS A 156 -5.35 6.43 -2.10
CA HIS A 156 -6.51 6.60 -2.96
C HIS A 156 -6.13 7.25 -4.28
N ALA A 157 -5.34 8.33 -4.25
CA ALA A 157 -4.92 9.04 -5.45
C ALA A 157 -4.08 8.15 -6.37
N ILE A 158 -3.14 7.37 -5.83
CA ILE A 158 -2.35 6.40 -6.61
C ILE A 158 -3.29 5.41 -7.31
N ASN A 159 -4.16 4.73 -6.57
CA ASN A 159 -5.08 3.75 -7.17
C ASN A 159 -6.00 4.38 -8.22
N ALA A 160 -6.53 5.57 -7.93
CA ALA A 160 -7.39 6.30 -8.86
C ALA A 160 -6.66 6.67 -10.15
N LEU A 161 -5.44 7.19 -10.04
CA LEU A 161 -4.63 7.56 -11.18
C LEU A 161 -4.35 6.35 -12.08
N LEU A 162 -3.94 5.23 -11.50
CA LEU A 162 -3.67 4.00 -12.27
C LEU A 162 -4.90 3.54 -13.07
N PHE A 163 -6.09 3.53 -12.46
CA PHE A 163 -7.33 3.20 -13.16
C PHE A 163 -7.71 4.21 -14.24
N GLN A 164 -7.56 5.50 -13.96
CA GLN A 164 -7.88 6.57 -14.91
C GLN A 164 -6.96 6.52 -16.14
N ILE A 165 -5.65 6.33 -15.96
CA ILE A 165 -4.69 6.20 -17.05
C ILE A 165 -4.91 4.89 -17.82
N ALA A 166 -5.16 3.77 -17.14
CA ALA A 166 -5.48 2.52 -17.81
C ALA A 166 -6.72 2.63 -18.72
N ASP A 167 -7.79 3.27 -18.25
CA ASP A 167 -8.99 3.52 -19.08
C ASP A 167 -8.71 4.49 -20.24
N LYS A 168 -7.97 5.59 -19.98
CA LYS A 168 -7.62 6.59 -20.99
C LYS A 168 -6.74 6.02 -22.12
N GLN A 169 -5.79 5.15 -21.78
CA GLN A 169 -4.87 4.51 -22.71
C GLN A 169 -5.39 3.16 -23.25
N ASN A 170 -6.62 2.77 -22.88
CA ASN A 170 -7.21 1.47 -23.23
C ASN A 170 -6.31 0.26 -22.85
N ILE A 171 -5.60 0.35 -21.73
CA ILE A 171 -4.76 -0.71 -21.17
C ILE A 171 -5.59 -1.57 -20.23
N LYS A 172 -5.55 -2.90 -20.43
CA LYS A 172 -6.36 -3.85 -19.64
C LYS A 172 -5.68 -4.35 -18.38
N PHE A 173 -4.37 -4.19 -18.24
CA PHE A 173 -3.60 -4.77 -17.15
C PHE A 173 -2.81 -3.71 -16.40
N ILE A 174 -3.09 -3.57 -15.11
CA ILE A 174 -2.27 -2.80 -14.16
C ILE A 174 -1.46 -3.82 -13.36
N ILE A 175 -0.14 -3.78 -13.47
CA ILE A 175 0.76 -4.69 -12.76
C ILE A 175 1.31 -3.96 -11.52
N ASN A 176 1.18 -4.59 -10.35
CA ASN A 176 1.63 -4.01 -9.09
C ASN A 176 2.59 -4.93 -8.33
N GLY A 177 3.28 -4.33 -7.36
CA GLY A 177 4.30 -4.97 -6.52
C GLY A 177 3.77 -5.59 -5.24
N MET A 178 2.45 -5.77 -5.08
CA MET A 178 1.94 -6.47 -3.91
C MET A 178 2.45 -7.92 -3.94
N ASN A 179 3.04 -8.37 -2.83
CA ASN A 179 3.43 -9.76 -2.64
C ASN A 179 2.69 -10.34 -1.44
N PHE A 180 1.75 -11.26 -1.67
CA PHE A 180 0.95 -11.82 -0.59
C PHE A 180 1.78 -12.61 0.42
N ALA A 181 2.91 -13.19 0.02
CA ALA A 181 3.76 -13.93 0.94
C ALA A 181 4.36 -13.03 2.04
N THR A 182 4.68 -11.78 1.70
CA THR A 182 5.37 -10.82 2.59
C THR A 182 4.51 -9.59 2.95
N GLU A 183 3.25 -9.54 2.52
CA GLU A 183 2.32 -8.42 2.74
C GLU A 183 0.87 -8.89 2.94
N SER A 184 0.68 -10.00 3.66
CA SER A 184 -0.64 -10.56 3.92
C SER A 184 -1.38 -9.81 5.04
N MET A 185 -0.64 -9.18 5.96
CA MET A 185 -1.17 -8.61 7.19
C MET A 185 -2.04 -7.41 6.85
N SER A 186 -3.29 -7.47 7.29
CA SER A 186 -4.27 -6.41 7.07
C SER A 186 -5.13 -6.27 8.31
N VAL A 187 -5.01 -5.11 8.96
CA VAL A 187 -5.79 -4.75 10.15
C VAL A 187 -6.72 -3.60 9.75
N PRO A 188 -8.01 -3.85 9.47
CA PRO A 188 -8.95 -2.82 9.01
C PRO A 188 -9.09 -1.64 9.98
N SER A 189 -8.86 -1.86 11.27
CA SER A 189 -8.89 -0.83 12.30
C SER A 189 -7.64 0.07 12.30
N TRP A 190 -6.56 -0.32 11.62
CA TRP A 190 -5.35 0.50 11.46
C TRP A 190 -5.35 1.31 10.15
N ALA A 191 -6.08 0.88 9.13
CA ALA A 191 -6.20 1.60 7.87
C ALA A 191 -7.46 1.20 7.10
N TYR A 192 -8.30 2.18 6.77
CA TYR A 192 -9.49 2.06 5.94
C TYR A 192 -9.65 3.31 5.06
N GLY A 193 -10.06 3.12 3.80
CA GLY A 193 -10.59 4.24 3.01
C GLY A 193 -9.94 4.47 1.65
N HIS A 194 -8.85 3.76 1.32
CA HIS A 194 -8.16 3.89 0.02
C HIS A 194 -9.07 3.65 -1.20
N SER A 195 -10.22 2.98 -1.04
CA SER A 195 -11.25 2.81 -2.09
C SER A 195 -12.59 3.50 -1.78
N ASP A 196 -12.65 4.33 -0.73
CA ASP A 196 -13.88 4.95 -0.26
C ASP A 196 -13.82 6.47 -0.37
N TRP A 197 -14.06 6.97 -1.59
CA TRP A 197 -14.12 8.42 -1.83
C TRP A 197 -15.16 9.14 -0.97
N LYS A 198 -16.23 8.46 -0.53
CA LYS A 198 -17.21 9.08 0.38
C LYS A 198 -16.58 9.44 1.71
N TYR A 199 -15.78 8.53 2.27
CA TYR A 199 -15.05 8.77 3.51
C TYR A 199 -14.07 9.94 3.36
N ILE A 200 -13.19 9.89 2.34
CA ILE A 200 -12.19 10.93 2.07
C ILE A 200 -12.85 12.30 1.89
N LYS A 201 -13.88 12.38 1.05
CA LYS A 201 -14.64 13.62 0.81
C LYS A 201 -15.32 14.11 2.09
N SER A 202 -15.84 13.22 2.94
CA SER A 202 -16.52 13.61 4.18
C SER A 202 -15.57 14.20 5.21
N VAL A 203 -14.39 13.59 5.40
CA VAL A 203 -13.33 14.08 6.28
C VAL A 203 -12.87 15.45 5.78
N HIS A 204 -12.55 15.56 4.49
CA HIS A 204 -12.07 16.84 3.95
C HIS A 204 -13.12 17.95 4.09
N LYS A 205 -14.39 17.65 3.79
CA LYS A 205 -15.51 18.59 3.94
C LYS A 205 -15.70 19.07 5.38
N GLN A 206 -15.42 18.22 6.37
CA GLN A 206 -15.61 18.57 7.77
C GLN A 206 -14.55 19.55 8.29
N PHE A 207 -13.31 19.46 7.81
CA PHE A 207 -12.19 20.22 8.38
C PHE A 207 -11.77 21.44 7.57
N LEU A 208 -11.57 21.31 6.24
CA LEU A 208 -11.08 22.41 5.41
C LEU A 208 -11.98 22.72 4.21
N ASN A 209 -12.63 21.70 3.63
CA ASN A 209 -13.60 21.82 2.55
C ASN A 209 -13.13 22.66 1.35
N THR A 210 -11.83 22.64 1.07
CA THR A 210 -11.25 23.35 -0.08
C THR A 210 -11.49 22.56 -1.37
N PRO A 211 -11.44 23.21 -2.55
CA PRO A 211 -11.48 22.51 -3.83
C PRO A 211 -10.34 21.49 -3.97
N LEU A 212 -10.60 20.40 -4.70
CA LEU A 212 -9.63 19.36 -5.06
C LEU A 212 -9.69 19.10 -6.58
N PRO A 213 -9.27 20.08 -7.41
CA PRO A 213 -9.57 20.11 -8.84
C PRO A 213 -8.90 18.97 -9.62
N ASP A 214 -7.66 18.63 -9.28
CA ASP A 214 -6.81 17.68 -9.99
C ASP A 214 -6.54 16.38 -9.21
N TYR A 215 -7.10 16.25 -8.00
CA TYR A 215 -6.97 15.04 -7.18
C TYR A 215 -7.64 13.84 -7.87
N PRO A 216 -6.86 12.79 -8.23
CA PRO A 216 -7.39 11.56 -8.81
C PRO A 216 -8.31 10.86 -7.80
N LYS A 217 -9.50 10.47 -8.26
CA LYS A 217 -10.53 9.87 -7.40
C LYS A 217 -11.39 8.87 -8.17
N PHE A 218 -11.90 7.89 -7.46
CA PHE A 218 -12.93 6.98 -7.94
C PHE A 218 -13.91 6.63 -6.82
N ASN A 219 -15.17 6.39 -7.17
CA ASN A 219 -16.15 5.82 -6.27
C ASN A 219 -16.43 4.34 -6.61
N LEU A 220 -17.35 3.69 -5.87
CA LEU A 220 -17.68 2.28 -6.10
C LEU A 220 -18.25 1.99 -7.51
N PHE A 221 -18.95 2.96 -8.10
CA PHE A 221 -19.46 2.84 -9.47
C PHE A 221 -18.32 2.95 -10.49
N ASP A 222 -17.38 3.85 -10.29
CA ASP A 222 -16.18 3.94 -11.13
C ASP A 222 -15.37 2.64 -11.04
N LEU A 223 -15.18 2.09 -9.83
CA LEU A 223 -14.50 0.81 -9.66
C LEU A 223 -15.22 -0.34 -10.39
N PHE A 224 -16.56 -0.38 -10.34
CA PHE A 224 -17.36 -1.32 -11.13
C PHE A 224 -17.17 -1.10 -12.64
N ARG A 225 -17.20 0.16 -13.09
CA ARG A 225 -16.98 0.52 -14.50
C ARG A 225 -15.60 0.07 -14.99
N TYR A 226 -14.54 0.34 -14.23
CA TYR A 226 -13.18 -0.06 -14.57
C TYR A 226 -13.01 -1.58 -14.58
N SER A 227 -13.44 -2.26 -13.51
CA SER A 227 -13.19 -3.70 -13.35
C SER A 227 -14.11 -4.56 -14.22
N VAL A 228 -15.41 -4.24 -14.29
CA VAL A 228 -16.42 -5.07 -14.97
C VAL A 228 -16.66 -4.62 -16.40
N LEU A 229 -17.00 -3.34 -16.61
CA LEU A 229 -17.38 -2.87 -17.95
C LEU A 229 -16.17 -2.69 -18.88
N LYS A 230 -15.05 -2.19 -18.34
CA LYS A 230 -13.81 -1.98 -19.08
C LYS A 230 -12.87 -3.18 -19.03
N GLY A 231 -13.10 -4.11 -18.11
CA GLY A 231 -12.29 -5.32 -17.95
C GLY A 231 -10.84 -5.05 -17.52
N ILE A 232 -10.59 -3.95 -16.81
CA ILE A 232 -9.26 -3.62 -16.28
C ILE A 232 -8.95 -4.55 -15.11
N LYS A 233 -7.81 -5.24 -15.17
CA LYS A 233 -7.36 -6.21 -14.17
C LYS A 233 -6.11 -5.70 -13.47
N VAL A 234 -6.13 -5.73 -12.14
CA VAL A 234 -4.94 -5.50 -11.32
C VAL A 234 -4.27 -6.84 -11.05
N VAL A 235 -2.98 -6.93 -11.32
CA VAL A 235 -2.20 -8.17 -11.24
C VAL A 235 -0.99 -7.95 -10.35
N SER A 236 -0.92 -8.75 -9.29
CA SER A 236 0.22 -8.83 -8.39
C SER A 236 1.24 -9.82 -8.94
N ILE A 237 2.12 -9.35 -9.82
CA ILE A 237 3.05 -10.22 -10.58
C ILE A 237 4.07 -10.91 -9.66
N LEU A 238 4.38 -10.33 -8.51
CA LEU A 238 5.30 -10.91 -7.53
C LEU A 238 4.79 -12.22 -6.93
N ASN A 239 3.47 -12.48 -7.00
CA ASN A 239 2.90 -13.76 -6.58
C ASN A 239 3.14 -14.92 -7.58
N TYR A 240 3.70 -14.64 -8.76
CA TYR A 240 3.96 -15.61 -9.83
C TYR A 240 5.44 -15.98 -9.94
N VAL A 241 6.28 -15.39 -9.09
CA VAL A 241 7.72 -15.59 -9.07
C VAL A 241 8.17 -15.84 -7.64
N GLU A 242 9.33 -16.48 -7.49
CA GLU A 242 9.99 -16.53 -6.19
C GLU A 242 10.45 -15.11 -5.81
N TYR A 243 10.14 -14.71 -4.58
CA TYR A 243 10.44 -13.39 -4.08
C TYR A 243 11.12 -13.51 -2.71
N ASN A 244 12.41 -13.22 -2.69
CA ASN A 244 13.18 -12.96 -1.49
C ASN A 244 13.65 -11.50 -1.53
N LYS A 245 13.34 -10.73 -0.49
CA LYS A 245 13.57 -9.29 -0.51
C LYS A 245 15.05 -8.92 -0.64
N ASP A 246 15.93 -9.62 0.05
CA ASP A 246 17.36 -9.32 0.08
C ASP A 246 18.01 -9.65 -1.27
N GLU A 247 17.62 -10.78 -1.87
CA GLU A 247 18.07 -11.17 -3.21
C GLU A 247 17.59 -10.16 -4.27
N VAL A 248 16.34 -9.71 -4.17
CA VAL A 248 15.78 -8.69 -5.07
C VAL A 248 16.53 -7.37 -4.93
N MET A 249 16.82 -6.93 -3.70
CA MET A 249 17.62 -5.72 -3.46
C MET A 249 19.01 -5.83 -4.08
N GLY A 250 19.71 -6.96 -3.90
CA GLY A 250 21.00 -7.20 -4.54
C GLY A 250 20.92 -7.16 -6.07
N LEU A 251 19.90 -7.78 -6.65
CA LEU A 251 19.67 -7.78 -8.10
C LEU A 251 19.46 -6.37 -8.64
N ILE A 252 18.53 -5.60 -8.08
CA ILE A 252 18.21 -4.25 -8.59
C ILE A 252 19.33 -3.25 -8.32
N SER A 253 20.12 -3.42 -7.25
CA SER A 253 21.33 -2.62 -7.06
C SER A 253 22.36 -2.86 -8.16
N ASN A 254 22.60 -4.13 -8.51
CA ASN A 254 23.59 -4.48 -9.53
C ASN A 254 23.12 -4.13 -10.96
N GLU A 255 21.87 -4.48 -11.28
CA GLU A 255 21.32 -4.36 -12.64
C GLU A 255 20.81 -2.95 -12.94
N LEU A 256 20.41 -2.17 -11.92
CA LEU A 256 19.71 -0.89 -12.10
C LEU A 256 20.33 0.31 -11.35
N ASP A 257 21.47 0.14 -10.70
CA ASP A 257 22.08 1.15 -9.79
C ASP A 257 21.12 1.66 -8.71
N TRP A 258 20.18 0.81 -8.29
CA TRP A 258 19.23 1.14 -7.25
C TRP A 258 19.93 1.25 -5.90
N VAL A 259 19.59 2.28 -5.13
CA VAL A 259 20.20 2.58 -3.83
C VAL A 259 19.16 2.45 -2.72
N TYR A 260 19.54 1.75 -1.65
CA TYR A 260 18.69 1.57 -0.49
C TYR A 260 18.50 2.86 0.31
N TYR A 261 17.28 3.09 0.76
CA TYR A 261 16.82 4.33 1.40
C TYR A 261 16.49 4.17 2.90
N GLY A 262 16.85 3.04 3.51
CA GLY A 262 16.90 2.91 4.97
C GLY A 262 15.63 2.39 5.67
N GLY A 263 14.58 1.97 4.97
CA GLY A 263 13.37 1.42 5.61
C GLY A 263 12.31 0.92 4.65
N LYS A 264 11.17 0.41 5.16
CA LYS A 264 9.99 0.11 4.33
C LYS A 264 9.14 1.37 4.19
N HIS A 265 8.79 1.75 2.96
CA HIS A 265 8.04 2.97 2.62
C HIS A 265 8.76 4.31 2.85
N TYR A 266 10.06 4.26 3.11
CA TYR A 266 10.90 5.44 3.32
C TYR A 266 11.26 6.17 2.02
N GLU A 267 10.73 5.73 0.87
CA GLU A 267 10.70 6.50 -0.36
C GLU A 267 9.90 7.81 -0.22
N SER A 268 8.94 7.86 0.71
CA SER A 268 8.09 9.03 1.03
C SER A 268 8.38 9.54 2.45
N VAL A 269 8.78 10.81 2.57
CA VAL A 269 9.09 11.44 3.86
C VAL A 269 7.85 11.47 4.76
N TYR A 270 6.68 11.80 4.21
CA TYR A 270 5.43 11.81 4.97
C TYR A 270 5.04 10.42 5.46
N THR A 271 5.20 9.39 4.62
CA THR A 271 4.87 8.02 5.02
C THR A 271 5.81 7.51 6.10
N ARG A 272 7.11 7.81 6.01
CA ARG A 272 8.07 7.54 7.08
C ARG A 272 7.69 8.26 8.37
N PHE A 273 7.40 9.56 8.30
CA PHE A 273 6.96 10.36 9.45
C PHE A 273 5.68 9.82 10.08
N TYR A 274 4.66 9.54 9.26
CA TYR A 274 3.37 9.07 9.74
C TYR A 274 3.45 7.67 10.36
N GLN A 275 4.10 6.72 9.68
CA GLN A 275 4.17 5.34 10.15
C GLN A 275 5.19 5.13 11.27
N GLY A 276 6.28 5.89 11.28
CA GLY A 276 7.35 5.76 12.27
C GLY A 276 7.11 6.57 13.54
N TYR A 277 6.32 7.66 13.49
CA TYR A 277 6.13 8.57 14.62
C TYR A 277 4.65 8.76 14.98
N ILE A 278 3.82 9.23 14.05
CA ILE A 278 2.41 9.54 14.38
C ILE A 278 1.64 8.27 14.80
N LEU A 279 1.78 7.17 14.05
CA LEU A 279 1.08 5.91 14.36
C LEU A 279 1.50 5.31 15.71
N PRO A 280 2.80 5.17 16.04
CA PRO A 280 3.21 4.67 17.35
C PRO A 280 2.79 5.59 18.50
N GLU A 281 3.07 6.90 18.42
CA GLU A 281 2.87 7.82 19.55
C GLU A 281 1.39 8.13 19.80
N LYS A 282 0.62 8.42 18.74
CA LYS A 282 -0.79 8.83 18.90
C LYS A 282 -1.74 7.64 18.95
N PHE A 283 -1.51 6.64 18.12
CA PHE A 283 -2.48 5.55 17.90
C PHE A 283 -2.06 4.23 18.56
N ASN A 284 -0.85 4.14 19.13
CA ASN A 284 -0.27 2.90 19.64
C ASN A 284 -0.25 1.79 18.57
N ILE A 285 0.07 2.17 17.32
CA ILE A 285 0.14 1.28 16.16
C ILE A 285 1.58 1.24 15.64
N ASP A 286 2.23 0.08 15.75
CA ASP A 286 3.52 -0.17 15.11
C ASP A 286 3.36 -1.14 13.92
N LYS A 287 3.37 -0.58 12.71
CA LYS A 287 3.22 -1.36 11.47
C LYS A 287 4.36 -2.36 11.25
N ARG A 288 5.52 -2.20 11.90
CA ARG A 288 6.62 -3.17 11.82
C ARG A 288 6.17 -4.54 12.33
N ARG A 289 5.24 -4.61 13.30
CA ARG A 289 4.67 -5.90 13.77
C ARG A 289 4.03 -6.69 12.63
N GLY A 290 3.27 -6.03 11.76
CA GLY A 290 2.68 -6.64 10.58
C GLY A 290 3.74 -7.12 9.60
N HIS A 291 4.67 -6.23 9.24
CA HIS A 291 5.75 -6.54 8.27
C HIS A 291 6.66 -7.68 8.74
N LEU A 292 7.12 -7.65 9.98
CA LEU A 292 7.94 -8.71 10.57
C LEU A 292 7.15 -10.00 10.70
N SER A 293 5.86 -9.94 11.05
CA SER A 293 5.00 -11.12 11.09
C SER A 293 4.87 -11.77 9.72
N ASP A 294 4.68 -10.99 8.66
CA ASP A 294 4.67 -11.52 7.29
C ASP A 294 6.00 -12.20 6.91
N LEU A 295 7.15 -11.63 7.28
CA LEU A 295 8.47 -12.24 7.04
C LEU A 295 8.67 -13.55 7.83
N ILE A 296 8.12 -13.65 9.04
CA ILE A 296 8.09 -14.92 9.78
C ILE A 296 7.23 -15.94 9.04
N ARG A 297 6.05 -15.53 8.57
CA ARG A 297 5.12 -16.42 7.89
C ARG A 297 5.67 -16.92 6.55
N SER A 298 6.45 -16.11 5.83
CA SER A 298 7.12 -16.51 4.59
C SER A 298 8.42 -17.31 4.80
N GLY A 299 8.87 -17.48 6.04
CA GLY A 299 10.12 -18.18 6.36
C GLY A 299 11.38 -17.34 6.11
N GLN A 300 11.24 -16.05 5.79
CA GLN A 300 12.37 -15.14 5.54
C GLN A 300 12.97 -14.56 6.84
N LEU A 301 12.29 -14.68 7.98
CA LEU A 301 12.77 -14.20 9.27
C LEU A 301 12.40 -15.17 10.40
N LYS A 302 13.33 -15.41 11.33
CA LYS A 302 13.04 -16.15 12.55
C LYS A 302 12.27 -15.28 13.54
N ARG A 303 11.34 -15.88 14.29
CA ARG A 303 10.51 -15.15 15.26
C ARG A 303 11.36 -14.49 16.35
N GLU A 304 12.41 -15.16 16.82
CA GLU A 304 13.33 -14.64 17.84
C GLU A 304 14.03 -13.38 17.35
N SER A 305 14.50 -13.39 16.09
CA SER A 305 15.11 -12.22 15.45
C SER A 305 14.12 -11.08 15.29
N ALA A 306 12.87 -11.37 14.94
CA ALA A 306 11.81 -10.37 14.84
C ALA A 306 11.48 -9.72 16.19
N LEU A 307 11.52 -10.49 17.29
CA LEU A 307 11.32 -9.97 18.64
C LEU A 307 12.45 -9.05 19.11
N ILE A 308 13.68 -9.28 18.65
CA ILE A 308 14.81 -8.37 18.87
C ILE A 308 14.63 -7.11 18.02
N GLU A 309 14.24 -7.27 16.75
CA GLU A 309 14.08 -6.15 15.82
C GLU A 309 12.98 -5.18 16.26
N ILE A 310 11.83 -5.69 16.73
CA ILE A 310 10.71 -4.83 17.16
C ILE A 310 11.03 -4.02 18.43
N GLN A 311 12.04 -4.42 19.22
CA GLN A 311 12.49 -3.66 20.39
C GLN A 311 13.35 -2.46 20.03
N LYS A 312 13.94 -2.43 18.83
CA LYS A 312 14.71 -1.28 18.36
C LYS A 312 13.77 -0.10 18.14
N GLU A 313 14.28 1.11 18.34
CA GLU A 313 13.56 2.32 17.95
C GLU A 313 13.29 2.28 16.44
N GLY A 314 12.04 2.55 16.07
CA GLY A 314 11.62 2.52 14.66
C GLY A 314 12.01 3.77 13.88
N TYR A 315 12.63 4.75 14.56
CA TYR A 315 12.91 6.08 14.04
C TYR A 315 14.12 6.68 14.73
N GLU A 316 15.21 6.87 13.99
CA GLU A 316 16.41 7.55 14.50
C GLU A 316 16.10 9.00 14.92
N ALA A 317 16.55 9.41 16.10
CA ALA A 317 16.21 10.69 16.70
C ALA A 317 16.57 11.90 15.83
N ASP A 318 17.77 11.91 15.24
CA ASP A 318 18.23 13.00 14.36
C ASP A 318 17.39 13.08 13.09
N LEU A 319 17.01 11.93 12.52
CA LEU A 319 16.16 11.88 11.33
C LEU A 319 14.75 12.35 11.66
N LEU A 320 14.21 11.98 12.83
CA LEU A 320 12.90 12.44 13.29
C LEU A 320 12.88 13.97 13.46
N ALA A 321 13.93 14.54 14.05
CA ALA A 321 14.05 16.00 14.21
C ALA A 321 14.08 16.72 12.86
N GLN A 322 14.83 16.20 11.89
CA GLN A 322 14.87 16.74 10.52
C GLN A 322 13.52 16.63 9.82
N ASP A 323 12.87 15.47 9.92
CA ASP A 323 11.57 15.23 9.28
C ASP A 323 10.47 16.06 9.93
N LYS A 324 10.48 16.28 11.26
CA LYS A 324 9.56 17.21 11.93
C LYS A 324 9.67 18.61 11.32
N GLN A 325 10.88 19.16 11.25
CA GLN A 325 11.11 20.49 10.66
C GLN A 325 10.62 20.56 9.20
N PHE A 326 10.96 19.55 8.39
CA PHE A 326 10.55 19.49 7.00
C PHE A 326 9.03 19.38 6.84
N VAL A 327 8.39 18.46 7.56
CA VAL A 327 6.95 18.20 7.48
C VAL A 327 6.15 19.40 7.97
N PHE A 328 6.53 20.02 9.10
CA PHE A 328 5.83 21.19 9.64
C PHE A 328 5.89 22.36 8.66
N LYS A 329 7.10 22.64 8.13
CA LYS A 329 7.27 23.67 7.10
C LYS A 329 6.44 23.38 5.86
N LYS A 330 6.43 22.14 5.37
CA LYS A 330 5.71 21.77 4.14
C LYS A 330 4.19 21.87 4.32
N LEU A 331 3.69 21.37 5.46
CA LEU A 331 2.28 21.44 5.83
C LEU A 331 1.83 22.86 6.20
N GLY A 332 2.77 23.76 6.53
CA GLY A 332 2.47 25.13 6.93
C GLY A 332 1.84 25.20 8.32
N ILE A 333 2.29 24.34 9.24
CA ILE A 333 1.85 24.30 10.64
C ILE A 333 3.04 24.54 11.57
N SER A 334 2.77 25.14 12.72
CA SER A 334 3.72 25.26 13.83
C SER A 334 3.81 23.96 14.63
N GLU A 335 4.87 23.84 15.44
CA GLU A 335 5.02 22.73 16.38
C GLU A 335 3.86 22.67 17.38
N VAL A 336 3.39 23.83 17.87
CA VAL A 336 2.24 23.92 18.78
C VAL A 336 0.95 23.38 18.13
N GLU A 337 0.65 23.79 16.90
CA GLU A 337 -0.53 23.27 16.17
C GLU A 337 -0.42 21.75 15.92
N PHE A 338 0.79 21.24 15.71
CA PHE A 338 1.01 19.81 15.55
C PHE A 338 0.82 19.05 16.87
N GLU A 339 1.31 19.57 17.99
CA GLU A 339 1.09 19.00 19.32
C GLU A 339 -0.40 18.98 19.66
N GLU A 340 -1.14 20.06 19.38
CA GLU A 340 -2.60 20.10 19.53
C GLU A 340 -3.29 18.99 18.73
N ILE A 341 -2.83 18.70 17.49
CA ILE A 341 -3.33 17.59 16.69
C ILE A 341 -2.99 16.24 17.33
N MET A 342 -1.79 16.08 17.87
CA MET A 342 -1.34 14.85 18.54
C MET A 342 -2.15 14.56 19.81
N ASP A 343 -2.59 15.60 20.51
CA ASP A 343 -3.39 15.53 21.75
C ASP A 343 -4.89 15.28 21.52
N LEU A 344 -5.39 15.43 20.29
CA LEU A 344 -6.79 15.11 19.98
C LEU A 344 -7.16 13.66 20.35
N ASP A 345 -8.37 13.44 20.85
CA ASP A 345 -8.89 12.10 21.08
C ASP A 345 -8.81 11.24 19.80
N VAL A 346 -8.31 10.01 19.96
CA VAL A 346 -8.24 9.02 18.87
C VAL A 346 -9.65 8.63 18.41
N LYS A 347 -9.87 8.71 17.11
CA LYS A 347 -11.09 8.34 16.40
C LYS A 347 -10.85 7.21 15.41
N SER A 348 -11.93 6.66 14.91
CA SER A 348 -11.97 5.67 13.85
C SER A 348 -12.59 6.25 12.59
N PHE A 349 -12.29 5.69 11.42
CA PHE A 349 -13.03 5.95 10.18
C PHE A 349 -14.56 5.79 10.36
N LYS A 350 -15.01 4.99 11.35
CA LYS A 350 -16.42 4.78 11.70
C LYS A 350 -17.11 6.04 12.23
N ASP A 351 -16.35 6.99 12.75
CA ASP A 351 -16.85 8.29 13.26
C ASP A 351 -17.15 9.29 12.14
N TYR A 352 -16.82 8.92 10.89
CA TYR A 352 -17.01 9.75 9.70
C TYR A 352 -17.91 9.04 8.67
N PRO A 353 -18.71 9.78 7.88
CA PRO A 353 -19.55 9.19 6.84
C PRO A 353 -18.77 8.36 5.81
N ASN A 354 -18.94 7.04 5.84
CA ASN A 354 -18.23 6.11 4.98
C ASN A 354 -19.17 5.08 4.30
N ASN A 355 -18.58 4.16 3.53
CA ASN A 355 -19.22 3.03 2.88
C ASN A 355 -18.85 1.67 3.49
N PHE A 356 -18.20 1.62 4.67
CA PHE A 356 -17.65 0.38 5.25
C PHE A 356 -18.71 -0.72 5.37
N LYS A 357 -19.87 -0.39 5.97
CA LYS A 357 -21.01 -1.33 6.11
C LYS A 357 -21.52 -1.81 4.74
N LYS A 358 -21.65 -0.90 3.77
CA LYS A 358 -22.14 -1.21 2.41
C LYS A 358 -21.17 -2.13 1.67
N ILE A 359 -19.87 -1.82 1.71
CA ILE A 359 -18.81 -2.65 1.12
C ILE A 359 -18.77 -4.03 1.77
N GLY A 360 -18.90 -4.11 3.10
CA GLY A 360 -19.00 -5.37 3.82
C GLY A 360 -20.17 -6.25 3.36
N ASN A 361 -21.35 -5.65 3.16
CA ASN A 361 -22.53 -6.36 2.67
C ASN A 361 -22.37 -6.83 1.21
N ILE A 362 -21.80 -6.00 0.34
CA ILE A 362 -21.48 -6.38 -1.04
C ILE A 362 -20.49 -7.55 -1.06
N LYS A 363 -19.42 -7.51 -0.26
CA LYS A 363 -18.45 -8.61 -0.15
C LYS A 363 -19.11 -9.91 0.30
N LYS A 364 -19.99 -9.86 1.31
CA LYS A 364 -20.76 -11.05 1.76
C LYS A 364 -21.64 -11.61 0.64
N LEU A 365 -22.32 -10.76 -0.11
CA LEU A 365 -23.15 -11.18 -1.23
C LEU A 365 -22.32 -11.83 -2.34
N VAL A 366 -21.23 -11.17 -2.78
CA VAL A 366 -20.32 -11.71 -3.81
C VAL A 366 -19.73 -13.05 -3.38
N ASN A 367 -19.27 -13.17 -2.12
CA ASN A 367 -18.74 -14.43 -1.61
C ASN A 367 -19.81 -15.53 -1.56
N LYS A 368 -21.05 -15.19 -1.21
CA LYS A 368 -22.18 -16.14 -1.26
C LYS A 368 -22.46 -16.59 -2.69
N LEU A 369 -22.43 -15.68 -3.67
CA LEU A 369 -22.61 -16.03 -5.08
C LEU A 369 -21.47 -16.93 -5.59
N ARG A 370 -20.22 -16.62 -5.26
CA ARG A 370 -19.05 -17.47 -5.58
C ARG A 370 -19.15 -18.86 -4.96
N SER A 371 -19.59 -18.97 -3.69
CA SER A 371 -19.79 -20.27 -3.04
C SER A 371 -20.86 -21.14 -3.70
N LYS A 372 -21.80 -20.52 -4.43
CA LYS A 372 -22.86 -21.18 -5.19
C LYS A 372 -22.53 -21.38 -6.67
N GLY A 373 -21.31 -21.02 -7.12
CA GLY A 373 -20.92 -21.09 -8.53
C GLY A 373 -21.61 -20.06 -9.44
N LEU A 374 -22.32 -19.08 -8.88
CA LEU A 374 -23.08 -18.06 -9.64
C LEU A 374 -22.24 -16.83 -10.00
N TYR A 375 -20.97 -16.80 -9.60
CA TYR A 375 -20.04 -15.71 -9.89
C TYR A 375 -18.63 -16.29 -9.98
N SER A 376 -17.84 -15.87 -10.97
CA SER A 376 -16.47 -16.36 -11.14
C SER A 376 -15.60 -15.99 -9.93
N LYS A 377 -14.70 -16.90 -9.55
CA LYS A 377 -13.73 -16.66 -8.49
C LYS A 377 -12.77 -15.55 -8.88
#